data_AF-F9Y9J7-F1
#
_entry.id   AF-F9Y9J7-F1
#
_cell.length_a   1.000
_cell.length_b   1.000
_cell.length_c   1.000
_cell.angle_alpha   90.00
_cell.angle_beta   90.00
_cell.angle_gamma   90.00
#
_symmetry.space_group_name_H-M   'P 1'
#
loop_
_entity.id
_entity.type
_entity.pdbx_description
1 polymer ?
#
loop_
_entity_poly.entity_id
_entity_poly.type
_entity_poly.pdbx_seq_one_letter_code
_entity_poly.pdbx_strand_id
1 'polypeptide(L)' 'MRQIATLYADKTMLLPLAGLILGAALGAWRASRRGGKALDLAQWAAVHGVFGFIIGVTALIVITRMAS' A
#
# COMPACT_ATOMS: atom_id res chain seq x y z
N MET A 1 20.71 5.42 19.68
CA MET A 1 20.15 6.38 18.69
C MET A 1 19.51 5.68 17.48
N ARG A 2 20.10 4.62 16.89
CA ARG A 2 19.51 3.90 15.74
C ARG A 2 18.15 3.24 16.00
N GLN A 3 17.93 2.59 17.15
CA GLN A 3 16.67 1.87 17.45
C GLN A 3 15.43 2.77 17.60
N ILE A 4 15.59 4.02 18.04
CA ILE A 4 14.46 4.94 18.30
C ILE A 4 13.91 5.49 16.97
N ALA A 5 14.80 5.72 15.99
CA ALA A 5 14.43 6.10 14.64
C ALA A 5 13.69 4.97 13.90
N THR A 6 14.11 3.71 14.07
CA THR A 6 13.41 2.55 13.48
C THR A 6 12.03 2.34 14.08
N LEU A 7 11.87 2.52 15.40
CA LEU A 7 10.58 2.38 16.10
C LEU A 7 9.53 3.41 15.66
N TYR A 8 9.97 4.62 15.27
CA TYR A 8 9.11 5.65 14.68
C TYR A 8 8.87 5.42 13.19
N ALA A 9 9.89 4.96 12.45
CA ALA A 9 9.78 4.63 11.04
C ALA A 9 8.73 3.52 10.79
N ASP A 10 8.69 2.47 11.63
CA ASP A 10 7.72 1.37 11.50
C ASP A 10 6.26 1.86 11.57
N LYS A 11 5.96 2.82 12.45
CA LYS A 11 4.60 3.38 12.55
C LYS A 11 4.24 4.25 11.34
N THR A 12 5.21 4.97 10.78
CA THR A 12 4.98 5.82 9.60
C THR A 12 4.77 4.99 8.31
N MET A 13 5.45 3.85 8.17
CA MET A 13 5.33 2.99 6.99
C MET A 13 4.04 2.17 6.95
N LEU A 14 3.31 2.10 8.06
CA LEU A 14 2.05 1.35 8.14
C LEU A 14 1.01 1.84 7.14
N LEU A 15 0.89 3.16 6.93
CA LEU A 15 -0.09 3.75 5.99
C LEU A 15 0.19 3.36 4.53
N PRO A 16 1.41 3.56 3.98
CA PRO A 16 1.80 3.05 2.66
C PRO A 16 1.60 1.54 2.50
N LEU A 17 2.02 0.74 3.49
CA LEU A 17 1.94 -0.73 3.41
C LEU A 17 0.50 -1.24 3.51
N ALA A 18 -0.34 -0.61 4.33
CA ALA A 18 -1.77 -0.91 4.36
C ALA A 18 -2.42 -0.59 3.01
N GLY A 19 -2.09 0.56 2.41
CA GLY A 19 -2.53 0.91 1.07
C GLY A 19 -2.10 -0.12 0.01
N LEU A 20 -0.84 -0.55 0.06
CA LEU A 20 -0.30 -1.59 -0.83
C LEU A 20 -1.07 -2.91 -0.72
N ILE A 21 -1.28 -3.41 0.50
CA ILE A 21 -1.93 -4.70 0.74
C ILE A 21 -3.41 -4.64 0.34
N LEU A 22 -4.13 -3.59 0.74
CA LEU A 22 -5.55 -3.41 0.40
C LEU A 22 -5.73 -3.23 -1.11
N GLY A 23 -4.86 -2.45 -1.75
CA GLY A 23 -4.84 -2.28 -3.20
C GLY A 23 -4.58 -3.61 -3.91
N ALA A 24 -3.55 -4.35 -3.50
CA ALA A 24 -3.21 -5.63 -4.09
C ALA A 24 -4.34 -6.66 -3.95
N ALA A 25 -4.96 -6.74 -2.77
CA ALA A 25 -6.11 -7.61 -2.52
C ALA A 25 -7.31 -7.24 -3.41
N LEU A 26 -7.61 -5.95 -3.55
CA LEU A 26 -8.67 -5.46 -4.43
C LEU A 26 -8.40 -5.81 -5.90
N GLY A 27 -7.15 -5.63 -6.35
CA GLY A 27 -6.72 -5.96 -7.70
C GLY A 27 -6.85 -7.45 -8.01
N ALA A 28 -6.31 -8.30 -7.13
CA ALA A 28 -6.43 -9.75 -7.24
C ALA A 28 -7.91 -10.21 -7.26
N TRP A 29 -8.74 -9.64 -6.38
CA TRP A 29 -10.18 -9.94 -6.35
C TRP A 29 -10.88 -9.51 -7.65
N ARG A 30 -10.57 -8.33 -8.20
CA ARG A 30 -11.14 -7.88 -9.49
C ARG A 30 -10.74 -8.79 -10.65
N ALA A 31 -9.51 -9.31 -10.66
CA ALA A 31 -9.05 -10.23 -11.69
C ALA A 31 -9.71 -11.61 -11.55
N SER A 32 -9.84 -12.11 -10.31
CA SER A 32 -10.54 -13.36 -10.01
C SER A 32 -12.00 -13.32 -10.47
N ARG A 33 -12.72 -12.21 -10.23
CA ARG A 33 -14.11 -12.03 -10.70
C ARG A 33 -14.24 -11.99 -12.22
N ARG A 34 -13.15 -11.78 -12.96
CA ARG A 34 -13.10 -11.79 -14.43
C ARG A 34 -12.63 -13.13 -15.01
N GLY A 35 -12.38 -14.14 -14.17
CA GLY A 35 -11.86 -15.44 -14.62
C GLY A 35 -10.38 -15.40 -15.03
N GLY A 36 -9.61 -14.42 -14.55
CA GLY A 36 -8.18 -14.30 -14.85
C GLY A 36 -7.36 -15.47 -14.30
N LYS A 37 -6.26 -15.81 -14.98
CA LYS A 37 -5.27 -16.80 -14.54
C LYS A 37 -4.35 -16.22 -13.48
N ALA A 38 -3.49 -17.05 -12.88
CA ALA A 38 -2.56 -16.64 -11.83
C ALA A 38 -1.71 -15.41 -12.19
N LEU A 39 -1.25 -15.31 -13.46
CA LEU A 39 -0.52 -14.14 -13.95
C LEU A 39 -1.39 -12.88 -14.02
N ASP A 40 -2.66 -13.01 -14.38
CA ASP A 40 -3.59 -11.88 -14.40
C ASP A 40 -3.85 -11.38 -12.98
N LEU A 41 -4.05 -12.30 -12.03
CA LEU A 41 -4.21 -11.96 -10.62
C LEU A 41 -2.99 -11.18 -10.11
N ALA A 42 -1.78 -11.64 -10.44
CA ALA A 42 -0.54 -10.98 -10.04
C ALA A 42 -0.38 -9.58 -10.66
N GLN A 43 -0.69 -9.42 -11.95
CA GLN A 43 -0.61 -8.12 -12.63
C GLN A 43 -1.61 -7.12 -12.06
N TRP A 44 -2.85 -7.55 -11.85
CA TRP A 44 -3.89 -6.69 -11.29
C TRP A 44 -3.59 -6.32 -9.84
N ALA A 45 -3.12 -7.27 -9.04
CA ALA A 45 -2.66 -7.03 -7.68
C ALA A 45 -1.49 -6.03 -7.65
N ALA A 46 -0.50 -6.18 -8.55
CA ALA A 46 0.63 -5.27 -8.62
C ALA A 46 0.18 -3.84 -8.94
N VAL A 47 -0.66 -3.67 -9.97
CA VAL A 47 -1.15 -2.33 -10.38
C VAL A 47 -1.95 -1.68 -9.25
N HIS A 48 -2.95 -2.36 -8.70
CA HIS A 48 -3.79 -1.78 -7.65
C HIS A 48 -3.01 -1.58 -6.34
N GLY A 49 -2.05 -2.47 -6.04
CA GLY A 49 -1.16 -2.34 -4.90
C GLY A 49 -0.28 -1.11 -5.01
N VAL A 50 0.36 -0.87 -6.16
CA VAL A 50 1.16 0.35 -6.37
C VAL A 50 0.31 1.62 -6.22
N PHE A 51 -0.90 1.63 -6.79
CA PHE A 51 -1.84 2.75 -6.59
C PHE A 51 -2.18 2.96 -5.10
N GLY A 52 -2.50 1.90 -4.38
CA GLY A 52 -2.80 1.96 -2.95
C GLY A 52 -1.61 2.45 -2.12
N PHE A 53 -0.39 2.00 -2.46
CA PHE A 53 0.84 2.47 -1.82
C PHE A 53 1.05 3.97 -2.02
N ILE A 54 0.88 4.47 -3.25
CA ILE A 54 1.02 5.90 -3.57
C ILE A 54 0.01 6.73 -2.77
N ILE A 55 -1.24 6.28 -2.67
CA ILE A 55 -2.26 6.93 -1.83
C ILE A 55 -1.82 6.96 -0.37
N GLY A 56 -1.31 5.84 0.16
CA GLY A 56 -0.83 5.75 1.55
C GLY A 56 0.36 6.66 1.84
N VAL A 57 1.34 6.77 0.93
CA VAL A 57 2.45 7.71 1.03
C VAL A 57 1.95 9.15 0.99
N THR A 58 1.03 9.46 0.08
CA THR A 58 0.48 10.81 -0.05
C THR A 58 -0.27 11.22 1.22
N ALA A 59 -1.12 10.33 1.74
CA ALA A 59 -1.85 10.54 2.99
C ALA A 59 -0.88 10.74 4.18
N LEU A 60 0.16 9.91 4.28
CA LEU A 60 1.19 10.05 5.31
C LEU A 60 1.87 11.42 5.24
N ILE A 61 2.26 11.88 4.05
CA ILE A 61 2.87 13.19 3.86
C ILE A 61 1.93 14.29 4.33
N VAL A 62 0.67 14.29 3.88
CA VAL A 62 -0.32 15.31 4.26
C VAL A 62 -0.51 15.35 5.77
N ILE A 63 -0.74 14.21 6.42
CA ILE A 63 -0.93 14.12 7.87
C ILE A 63 0.30 14.66 8.61
N THR A 64 1.49 14.26 8.16
CA THR A 64 2.75 14.70 8.77
C THR A 64 2.94 16.21 8.64
N ARG A 65 2.56 16.80 7.50
CA ARG A 65 2.67 18.25 7.25
C ARG A 65 1.62 19.07 7.98
N MET A 66 0.45 18.51 8.25
CA MET A 66 -0.59 19.17 9.03
C MET A 66 -0.30 19.14 10.53
N ALA A 67 0.49 18.17 11.00
CA ALA A 67 0.85 18.01 12.39
C ALA A 67 2.17 18.69 12.79
N SER A 68 2.90 19.26 11.83
CA SER A 68 4.19 19.96 11.99
C SER A 68 4.04 21.46 11.90
#